data_AF-A0A2T7P1J0-F1
#
_entry.id   AF-A0A2T7P1J0-F1
#
_cell.length_a   1.000
_cell.length_b   1.000
_cell.length_c   1.000
_cell.angle_alpha   90.00
_cell.angle_beta   90.00
_cell.angle_gamma   90.00
#
_symmetry.space_group_name_H-M   'P 1'
#
loop_
_entity.id
_entity.type
_entity.pdbx_description
1 polymer ?
#
loop_
_entity_poly.entity_id
_entity_poly.type
_entity_poly.pdbx_seq_one_letter_code
_entity_poly.pdbx_strand_id
1 'polypeptide(L)'
;MITTDRHVLRYSERGVPDHTDGPPVRRLYHRGHSDSGRFPEDCVTCGREVASFLQSLRVGVTENSTTTSTALTSTNGATTPPCIQWRDVLVLSLGNFTVKSGMVTGLQEAGIPVQIMEDDYIEDLATARSDVVWMTRGHYIRGLERKVVVCIVERDLQDLKVERMHPLHIRLNLMSRCTSQLVLIYPDRLTPEGD
;
A
#
# COMPACT_ATOMS: atom_id res chain seq x y z
N MET A 1 -4.30 -13.33 -11.29
CA MET A 1 -4.32 -13.14 -12.75
C MET A 1 -4.11 -11.66 -13.01
N ILE A 2 -2.93 -11.30 -13.51
CA ILE A 2 -2.59 -9.91 -13.88
C ILE A 2 -3.41 -9.60 -15.14
N THR A 3 -4.13 -8.48 -15.12
CA THR A 3 -5.03 -8.06 -16.21
C THR A 3 -4.22 -7.81 -17.48
N THR A 4 -4.62 -8.45 -18.57
CA THR A 4 -4.01 -8.28 -19.89
C THR A 4 -4.42 -6.97 -20.51
N ASP A 5 -3.51 -6.01 -20.56
CA ASP A 5 -3.59 -4.90 -21.50
C ASP A 5 -3.07 -5.39 -22.86
N ARG A 6 -3.77 -5.09 -23.97
CA ARG A 6 -3.40 -5.56 -25.32
C ARG A 6 -2.17 -4.83 -25.89
N HIS A 7 -1.76 -3.73 -25.28
CA HIS A 7 -0.64 -2.88 -25.74
C HIS A 7 0.60 -2.99 -24.86
N VAL A 8 0.56 -3.77 -23.79
CA VAL A 8 1.70 -3.98 -22.90
C VAL A 8 2.02 -5.47 -22.86
N LEU A 9 3.23 -5.81 -23.31
CA LEU A 9 3.74 -7.17 -23.19
C LEU A 9 3.72 -7.61 -21.72
N ARG A 10 3.29 -8.85 -21.48
CA ARG A 10 3.36 -9.45 -20.15
C ARG A 10 4.83 -9.57 -19.74
N TYR A 11 5.10 -9.38 -18.45
CA TYR A 11 6.37 -9.83 -17.88
C TYR A 11 6.56 -11.32 -18.16
N SER A 12 7.74 -11.69 -18.65
CA SER A 12 8.16 -13.07 -18.86
C SER A 12 9.32 -13.33 -17.93
N GLU A 13 9.30 -14.48 -17.25
CA GLU A 13 10.41 -14.90 -16.40
C GLU A 13 11.64 -15.12 -17.28
N ARG A 14 12.69 -14.34 -17.07
CA ARG A 14 14.02 -14.78 -17.49
C ARG A 14 14.45 -15.78 -16.43
N GLY A 15 14.93 -16.96 -16.82
CA GLY A 15 15.41 -18.00 -15.90
C GLY A 15 16.70 -17.63 -15.16
N VAL A 16 16.86 -16.37 -14.74
CA VAL A 16 17.97 -15.81 -14.00
C VAL A 16 17.39 -14.99 -12.85
N PRO A 17 17.98 -15.06 -11.64
CA PRO A 17 17.58 -14.17 -10.55
C PRO A 17 17.90 -12.74 -10.96
N ASP A 18 16.88 -11.94 -11.29
CA ASP A 18 17.09 -10.53 -11.58
C ASP A 18 17.51 -9.86 -10.26
N HIS A 19 18.76 -9.40 -10.19
CA HIS A 19 19.37 -8.81 -8.99
C HIS A 19 18.64 -7.54 -8.48
N THR A 20 17.63 -7.08 -9.21
CA THR A 20 16.83 -5.88 -8.96
C THR A 20 15.35 -6.17 -8.68
N ASP A 21 14.93 -7.45 -8.55
CA ASP A 21 13.51 -7.80 -8.42
C ASP A 21 12.84 -7.25 -7.15
N GLY A 22 13.64 -6.82 -6.18
CA GLY A 22 13.14 -6.25 -4.93
C GLY A 22 12.23 -7.23 -4.18
N PRO A 23 11.57 -6.76 -3.12
CA PRO A 23 10.57 -7.55 -2.41
C PRO A 23 9.40 -7.94 -3.34
N PRO A 24 8.86 -9.17 -3.22
CA PRO A 24 7.73 -9.59 -4.03
C PRO A 24 6.50 -8.72 -3.74
N VAL A 25 5.70 -8.46 -4.78
CA VAL A 25 4.43 -7.74 -4.63
C VAL A 25 3.46 -8.55 -3.76
N ARG A 26 3.00 -7.97 -2.65
CA ARG A 26 2.00 -8.58 -1.77
C ARG A 26 0.60 -8.40 -2.37
N ARG A 27 -0.22 -9.45 -2.32
CA ARG A 27 -1.61 -9.41 -2.79
C ARG A 27 -2.54 -9.83 -1.67
N LEU A 28 -3.51 -8.96 -1.38
CA LEU A 28 -4.63 -9.21 -0.48
C LEU A 28 -5.93 -9.24 -1.29
N TYR A 29 -6.92 -9.96 -0.76
CA TYR A 29 -8.21 -10.13 -1.41
C TYR A 29 -9.28 -9.84 -0.37
N HIS A 30 -10.17 -8.91 -0.65
CA HIS A 30 -11.41 -8.77 0.09
C HIS A 30 -12.28 -10.00 -0.19
N ARG A 31 -12.68 -10.74 0.84
CA ARG A 31 -13.39 -12.03 0.73
C ARG A 31 -14.83 -11.92 1.21
N GLY A 32 -15.48 -10.79 0.93
CA GLY A 32 -16.89 -10.57 1.29
C GLY A 32 -17.16 -10.83 2.77
N HIS A 33 -16.35 -10.28 3.67
CA HIS A 33 -16.53 -10.56 5.10
C HIS A 33 -17.90 -10.04 5.55
N SER A 34 -18.66 -10.91 6.22
CA SER A 34 -20.10 -10.79 6.49
C SER A 34 -20.55 -9.47 7.14
N ASP A 35 -19.64 -8.79 7.84
CA ASP A 35 -19.92 -7.55 8.58
C ASP A 35 -19.31 -6.29 7.94
N SER A 36 -18.77 -6.41 6.72
CA SER A 36 -18.02 -5.33 6.08
C SER A 36 -18.59 -4.93 4.73
N GLY A 37 -18.48 -3.64 4.39
CA GLY A 37 -19.00 -3.09 3.14
C GLY A 37 -18.45 -3.82 1.91
N ARG A 38 -19.17 -3.68 0.79
CA ARG A 38 -18.86 -4.32 -0.52
C ARG A 38 -17.43 -4.06 -1.01
N PHE A 39 -16.82 -2.96 -0.57
CA PHE A 39 -15.53 -2.50 -1.04
C PHE A 39 -14.43 -2.70 0.01
N PRO A 40 -13.17 -2.98 -0.40
CA PRO A 40 -12.07 -3.14 0.54
C PRO A 40 -11.81 -1.91 1.41
N GLU A 41 -12.09 -0.71 0.89
CA GLU A 41 -11.96 0.57 1.63
C GLU A 41 -12.92 0.68 2.82
N ASP A 42 -14.09 0.06 2.73
CA ASP A 42 -15.08 0.03 3.81
C ASP A 42 -14.93 -1.20 4.72
N CYS A 43 -13.88 -2.00 4.54
CA CYS A 43 -13.71 -3.27 5.24
C CYS A 43 -12.67 -3.19 6.37
N VAL A 44 -13.15 -3.28 7.61
CA VAL A 44 -12.30 -3.32 8.82
C VAL A 44 -11.31 -4.47 8.79
N THR A 45 -11.74 -5.65 8.36
CA THR A 45 -10.86 -6.82 8.23
C THR A 45 -9.74 -6.58 7.23
N CYS A 46 -10.03 -5.96 6.08
CA CYS A 46 -8.98 -5.56 5.13
C CYS A 46 -8.01 -4.55 5.77
N GLY A 47 -8.50 -3.59 6.54
CA GLY A 47 -7.67 -2.68 7.34
C GLY A 47 -6.74 -3.41 8.31
N ARG A 48 -7.24 -4.42 9.03
CA ARG A 48 -6.45 -5.23 9.95
C ARG A 48 -5.41 -6.10 9.23
N GLU A 49 -5.73 -6.66 8.07
CA GLU A 49 -4.75 -7.41 7.26
C GLU A 49 -3.61 -6.51 6.77
N VAL A 50 -3.92 -5.30 6.33
CA VAL A 50 -2.91 -4.29 5.98
C VAL A 50 -2.08 -3.92 7.20
N ALA A 51 -2.71 -3.66 8.34
CA ALA A 51 -2.02 -3.32 9.57
C ALA A 51 -1.01 -4.42 9.98
N SER A 52 -1.46 -5.66 9.99
CA SER A 52 -0.62 -6.82 10.29
C SER A 52 0.57 -6.91 9.34
N PHE A 53 0.36 -6.66 8.04
CA PHE A 53 1.44 -6.63 7.07
C PHE A 53 2.44 -5.50 7.35
N LEU A 54 1.98 -4.27 7.59
CA LEU A 54 2.87 -3.13 7.88
C LEU A 54 3.69 -3.36 9.16
N GLN A 55 3.07 -3.93 10.20
CA GLN A 55 3.78 -4.31 11.42
C GLN A 55 4.81 -5.42 11.17
N SER A 56 4.54 -6.36 10.26
CA SER A 56 5.52 -7.40 9.89
C SER A 56 6.77 -6.82 9.20
N LEU A 57 6.62 -5.68 8.52
CA LEU A 57 7.73 -4.89 7.96
C LEU A 57 8.47 -4.06 9.02
N ARG A 58 8.06 -4.15 10.29
CA ARG A 58 8.57 -3.34 11.41
C ARG A 58 8.42 -1.83 11.19
N VAL A 59 7.38 -1.42 10.47
CA VAL A 59 7.11 0.01 10.26
C VAL A 59 6.84 0.69 11.59
N GLY A 60 7.47 1.85 11.82
CA GLY A 60 7.28 2.65 13.03
C GLY A 60 7.97 2.09 14.27
N VAL A 61 8.76 1.02 14.14
CA VAL A 61 9.61 0.52 15.22
C VAL A 61 10.87 1.37 15.26
N THR A 62 11.04 2.15 16.32
CA THR A 62 12.34 2.78 16.63
C THR A 62 13.30 1.66 17.04
N GLU A 63 14.38 1.46 16.28
CA GLU A 63 15.49 0.58 16.70
C GLU A 63 16.15 1.21 17.95
N ASN A 64 15.63 0.89 19.12
CA ASN A 64 16.33 1.14 20.36
C ASN A 64 17.51 0.17 20.38
N SER A 65 18.69 0.63 19.97
CA SER A 65 19.97 -0.04 20.23
C SER A 65 20.25 -0.09 21.74
N THR A 66 19.49 -0.92 22.46
CA THR A 66 19.81 -1.34 23.82
C THR A 66 20.24 -2.80 23.75
N THR A 67 21.45 -3.03 23.23
CA THR A 67 22.16 -4.28 23.46
C THR A 67 23.34 -3.96 24.38
N THR A 68 23.19 -4.26 25.66
CA THR A 68 24.30 -4.29 26.61
C THR A 68 25.17 -5.53 26.34
N SER A 69 26.49 -5.36 26.50
CA SER A 69 27.59 -6.36 26.46
C SER A 69 28.15 -6.69 25.08
N THR A 70 29.45 -6.61 24.80
CA THR A 70 30.67 -6.20 25.53
C THR A 70 31.67 -5.78 24.45
N ALA A 71 32.58 -4.85 24.76
CA ALA A 71 33.61 -4.32 23.85
C ALA A 71 34.34 -5.41 23.04
N LEU A 72 34.51 -5.15 21.73
CA LEU A 72 35.81 -5.17 21.06
C LEU A 72 35.72 -4.30 19.79
N THR A 73 36.71 -3.43 19.67
CA THR A 73 36.91 -2.39 18.67
C THR A 73 36.79 -2.94 17.24
N SER A 74 35.84 -2.43 16.45
CA SER A 74 35.92 -2.47 15.00
C SER A 74 35.31 -1.19 14.42
N THR A 75 36.21 -0.34 13.93
CA THR A 75 35.92 0.89 13.21
C THR A 75 35.28 0.54 11.88
N ASN A 76 33.96 0.49 11.82
CA ASN A 76 33.20 0.62 10.57
C ASN A 76 31.86 1.23 10.94
N GLY A 77 31.58 2.44 10.44
CA GLY A 77 30.32 3.15 10.61
C GLY A 77 29.18 2.44 9.89
N ALA A 78 28.79 1.27 10.39
CA ALA A 78 27.59 0.57 9.98
C ALA A 78 26.41 1.24 10.70
N THR A 79 25.99 2.41 10.23
CA THR A 79 24.65 2.91 10.54
C THR A 79 23.67 1.84 10.06
N THR A 80 22.90 1.27 10.98
CA THR A 80 21.80 0.38 10.61
C THR A 80 20.91 1.12 9.60
N PRO A 81 20.43 0.46 8.53
CA PRO A 81 19.55 1.10 7.57
C PRO A 81 18.37 1.72 8.32
N PRO A 82 18.01 2.99 8.05
CA PRO A 82 16.91 3.62 8.77
C PRO A 82 15.64 2.77 8.62
N CYS A 83 15.05 2.41 9.75
CA CYS A 83 13.83 1.63 9.82
C CYS A 83 12.72 2.33 9.01
N ILE A 84 11.85 1.55 8.38
CA ILE A 84 10.69 2.11 7.68
C ILE A 84 9.79 2.80 8.72
N GLN A 85 9.41 4.03 8.45
CA GLN A 85 8.56 4.82 9.33
C GLN A 85 7.14 4.94 8.77
N TRP A 86 6.16 5.38 9.57
CA TRP A 86 4.79 5.52 9.07
C TRP A 86 4.70 6.55 7.93
N ARG A 87 5.52 7.62 8.02
CA ARG A 87 5.72 8.59 6.92
C ARG A 87 6.27 7.98 5.63
N ASP A 88 6.78 6.74 5.64
CA ASP A 88 7.26 6.06 4.43
C ASP A 88 6.16 5.22 3.75
N VAL A 89 4.95 5.20 4.32
CA VAL A 89 3.81 4.40 3.85
C VAL A 89 2.74 5.28 3.25
N LEU A 90 2.13 4.81 2.16
CA LEU A 90 1.02 5.47 1.48
C LEU A 90 -0.05 4.46 1.09
N VAL A 91 -1.32 4.76 1.40
CA VAL A 91 -2.47 3.98 0.95
C VAL A 91 -3.24 4.76 -0.10
N LEU A 92 -3.47 4.15 -1.25
CA LEU A 92 -4.07 4.78 -2.41
C LEU A 92 -5.33 4.04 -2.85
N SER A 93 -6.40 4.78 -3.08
CA SER A 93 -7.61 4.32 -3.77
C SER A 93 -7.90 5.18 -4.99
N LEU A 94 -8.76 4.70 -5.89
CA LEU A 94 -9.35 5.52 -6.96
C LEU A 94 -10.54 6.31 -6.41
N GLY A 95 -11.29 5.69 -5.49
CA GLY A 95 -12.40 6.23 -4.75
C GLY A 95 -11.99 7.13 -3.59
N ASN A 96 -12.99 7.48 -2.78
CA ASN A 96 -12.84 8.39 -1.66
C ASN A 96 -12.52 7.66 -0.37
N PHE A 97 -11.56 8.18 0.39
CA PHE A 97 -11.43 7.81 1.79
C PHE A 97 -12.29 8.73 2.65
N THR A 98 -12.97 8.15 3.63
CA THR A 98 -13.58 8.90 4.73
C THR A 98 -12.94 8.45 6.04
N VAL A 99 -12.90 9.34 7.04
CA VAL A 99 -12.36 9.03 8.38
C VAL A 99 -13.09 7.83 9.02
N LYS A 100 -14.33 7.56 8.58
CA LYS A 100 -15.18 6.47 9.05
C LYS A 100 -15.11 5.21 8.16
N SER A 101 -14.23 5.17 7.17
CA SER A 101 -14.07 3.99 6.31
C SER A 101 -13.49 2.82 7.11
N GLY A 102 -13.94 1.60 6.83
CA GLY A 102 -13.50 0.42 7.55
C GLY A 102 -11.99 0.19 7.48
N MET A 103 -11.34 0.52 6.36
CA MET A 103 -9.88 0.48 6.22
C MET A 103 -9.19 1.37 7.26
N VAL A 104 -9.63 2.62 7.41
CA VAL A 104 -9.09 3.56 8.41
C VAL A 104 -9.31 3.03 9.82
N THR A 105 -10.53 2.57 10.11
CA THR A 105 -10.85 1.97 11.42
C THR A 105 -9.95 0.78 11.74
N GLY A 106 -9.76 -0.16 10.81
CA GLY A 106 -8.92 -1.34 11.04
C GLY A 106 -7.44 -1.01 11.27
N LEU A 107 -6.91 0.02 10.61
CA LEU A 107 -5.55 0.52 10.85
C LEU A 107 -5.43 1.19 12.23
N GLN A 108 -6.37 2.06 12.58
CA GLN A 108 -6.37 2.78 13.86
C GLN A 108 -6.54 1.85 15.06
N GLU A 109 -7.42 0.84 14.96
CA GLU A 109 -7.59 -0.20 15.98
C GLU A 109 -6.30 -1.00 16.24
N ALA A 110 -5.44 -1.13 15.21
CA ALA A 110 -4.13 -1.75 15.32
C ALA A 110 -3.03 -0.79 15.84
N GLY A 111 -3.39 0.43 16.26
CA GLY A 111 -2.48 1.44 16.79
C GLY A 111 -1.65 2.15 15.73
N ILE A 112 -2.05 2.08 14.45
CA ILE A 112 -1.34 2.76 13.36
C ILE A 112 -1.85 4.20 13.26
N PRO A 113 -0.95 5.21 13.28
CA PRO A 113 -1.36 6.58 13.07
C PRO A 113 -1.69 6.80 11.59
N VAL A 114 -2.93 7.21 11.30
CA VAL A 114 -3.44 7.38 9.94
C VAL A 114 -3.94 8.81 9.74
N GLN A 115 -3.60 9.39 8.60
CA GLN A 115 -4.14 10.69 8.17
C GLN A 115 -4.67 10.60 6.75
N ILE A 116 -5.88 11.11 6.54
CA ILE A 116 -6.48 11.24 5.21
C ILE A 116 -6.04 12.60 4.66
N MET A 117 -5.59 12.60 3.40
CA MET A 117 -5.21 13.83 2.73
C MET A 117 -6.46 14.64 2.38
N GLU A 118 -6.57 15.80 3.00
CA GLU A 118 -7.39 16.92 2.55
C GLU A 118 -6.50 17.89 1.74
N ASP A 119 -7.09 18.76 0.92
CA ASP A 119 -6.36 19.61 -0.03
C ASP A 119 -5.25 20.46 0.63
N ASP A 120 -5.40 20.82 1.91
CA ASP A 120 -4.47 21.65 2.67
C ASP A 120 -3.21 20.92 3.17
N TYR A 121 -3.16 19.58 3.11
CA TYR A 121 -2.07 18.78 3.70
C TYR A 121 -1.01 18.31 2.69
N ILE A 122 -1.04 18.80 1.44
CA ILE A 122 -0.10 18.36 0.39
C ILE A 122 1.37 18.62 0.73
N GLU A 123 1.67 19.72 1.43
CA GLU A 123 3.03 20.06 1.82
C GLU A 123 3.60 19.07 2.84
N ASP A 124 2.81 18.69 3.86
CA ASP A 124 3.23 17.73 4.88
C ASP A 124 3.46 16.35 4.26
N LEU A 125 2.54 15.91 3.39
CA LEU A 125 2.71 14.68 2.63
C LEU A 125 3.98 14.73 1.75
N ALA A 126 4.21 15.82 1.03
CA ALA A 126 5.37 15.95 0.16
C ALA A 126 6.70 15.97 0.93
N THR A 127 6.71 16.59 2.11
CA THR A 127 7.89 16.72 2.97
C THR A 127 8.07 15.54 3.93
N ALA A 128 7.08 14.65 4.03
CA ALA A 128 7.04 13.54 4.97
C ALA A 128 7.32 13.99 6.42
N ARG A 129 6.77 15.14 6.83
CA ARG A 129 7.06 15.75 8.13
C ARG A 129 6.38 14.97 9.26
N SER A 130 5.09 14.67 9.09
CA SER A 130 4.29 13.92 10.05
C SER A 130 4.51 12.41 9.91
N ASP A 131 4.80 11.73 11.03
CA ASP A 131 5.00 10.28 11.05
C ASP A 131 3.68 9.51 11.11
N VAL A 132 2.95 9.55 9.99
CA VAL A 132 1.63 8.95 9.84
C VAL A 132 1.54 8.21 8.50
N VAL A 133 0.70 7.18 8.46
CA VAL A 133 0.30 6.56 7.20
C VAL A 133 -0.67 7.49 6.51
N TRP A 134 -0.27 7.96 5.34
CA TRP A 134 -1.12 8.82 4.54
C TRP A 134 -2.08 8.01 3.67
N MET A 135 -3.33 8.44 3.61
CA MET A 135 -4.36 7.86 2.75
C MET A 135 -4.90 8.93 1.80
N THR A 136 -4.88 8.67 0.50
CA THR A 136 -5.29 9.66 -0.50
C THR A 136 -5.69 9.03 -1.83
N ARG A 137 -6.33 9.82 -2.70
CA ARG A 137 -6.62 9.37 -4.06
C ARG A 137 -5.38 9.53 -4.95
N GLY A 138 -5.16 8.55 -5.83
CA GLY A 138 -3.94 8.51 -6.66
C GLY A 138 -3.70 9.73 -7.55
N HIS A 139 -4.73 10.47 -7.95
CA HIS A 139 -4.56 11.65 -8.82
C HIS A 139 -4.06 12.90 -8.11
N TYR A 140 -4.14 13.00 -6.78
CA TYR A 140 -3.70 14.17 -6.00
C TYR A 140 -2.19 14.24 -5.79
N ILE A 141 -1.46 13.16 -6.08
CA ILE A 141 -0.07 12.97 -5.63
C ILE A 141 0.89 12.66 -6.77
N ARG A 142 0.72 13.35 -7.90
CA ARG A 142 1.59 13.15 -9.06
C ARG A 142 3.05 13.47 -8.70
N GLY A 143 3.93 12.48 -8.90
CA GLY A 143 5.36 12.62 -8.63
C GLY A 143 5.80 12.37 -7.18
N LEU A 144 4.88 12.03 -6.26
CA LEU A 144 5.23 11.75 -4.86
C LEU A 144 5.42 10.26 -4.61
N GLU A 145 6.64 9.85 -4.33
CA GLU A 145 7.00 8.45 -4.11
C GLU A 145 7.15 8.10 -2.63
N ARG A 146 6.85 6.85 -2.26
CA ARG A 146 6.97 6.31 -0.90
C ARG A 146 7.52 4.88 -0.94
N LYS A 147 8.21 4.48 0.13
CA LYS A 147 8.87 3.16 0.21
C LYS A 147 7.83 2.05 0.13
N VAL A 148 6.73 2.19 0.86
CA VAL A 148 5.63 1.21 0.87
C VAL A 148 4.37 1.87 0.31
N VAL A 149 3.77 1.23 -0.69
CA VAL A 149 2.48 1.68 -1.24
C VAL A 149 1.47 0.54 -1.19
N VAL A 150 0.29 0.83 -0.65
CA VAL A 150 -0.87 -0.05 -0.62
C VAL A 150 -1.90 0.48 -1.61
N CYS A 151 -2.15 -0.24 -2.70
CA CYS A 151 -3.16 0.12 -3.69
C CYS A 151 -4.45 -0.67 -3.45
N ILE A 152 -5.55 0.04 -3.22
CA ILE A 152 -6.90 -0.52 -3.27
C ILE A 152 -7.33 -0.53 -4.73
N VAL A 153 -7.53 -1.73 -5.27
CA VAL A 153 -7.98 -1.93 -6.65
C VAL A 153 -9.50 -2.04 -6.63
N GLU A 154 -10.19 -1.10 -7.26
CA GLU A 154 -11.63 -1.22 -7.48
C GLU A 154 -11.90 -2.08 -8.72
N ARG A 155 -12.99 -2.87 -8.72
CA ARG A 155 -13.47 -3.61 -9.90
C ARG A 155 -14.76 -3.04 -10.47
N ASP A 156 -15.60 -2.42 -9.64
CA ASP A 156 -16.94 -2.03 -10.05
C ASP A 156 -17.00 -0.56 -10.47
N LEU A 157 -16.52 -0.32 -11.69
CA LEU A 157 -17.10 0.71 -12.55
C LEU A 157 -17.67 0.02 -13.78
N GLN A 158 -18.63 -0.89 -13.57
CA GLN A 158 -19.41 -1.49 -14.67
C GLN A 158 -20.25 -0.48 -15.46
N ASP A 159 -20.27 0.81 -15.07
CA ASP A 159 -21.18 1.80 -15.65
C ASP A 159 -20.55 2.83 -16.60
N LEU A 160 -19.25 2.78 -16.91
CA LEU A 160 -18.69 3.71 -17.89
C LEU A 160 -17.75 3.00 -18.84
N LYS A 161 -18.02 3.19 -20.13
CA LYS A 161 -17.31 2.79 -21.37
C LYS A 161 -15.82 3.18 -21.39
N VAL A 162 -15.06 2.80 -20.38
CA VAL A 162 -13.69 3.24 -20.10
C VAL A 162 -12.83 2.02 -19.71
N GLU A 163 -13.05 0.90 -20.39
CA GLU A 163 -12.34 -0.38 -20.18
C GLU A 163 -10.82 -0.28 -20.38
N ARG A 164 -10.31 0.81 -20.98
CA ARG A 164 -8.89 1.00 -21.29
C ARG A 164 -8.15 1.96 -20.36
N MET A 165 -8.87 2.80 -19.61
CA MET A 165 -8.22 3.81 -18.77
C MET A 165 -7.87 3.26 -17.38
N HIS A 166 -8.62 2.27 -16.89
CA HIS A 166 -8.52 1.79 -15.51
C HIS A 166 -7.18 1.08 -15.18
N PRO A 167 -6.68 0.11 -15.99
CA PRO A 167 -5.43 -0.60 -15.65
C PRO A 167 -4.19 0.29 -15.76
N LEU A 168 -4.16 1.16 -16.78
CA LEU A 168 -3.09 2.13 -16.96
C LEU A 168 -3.08 3.17 -15.84
N HIS A 169 -4.26 3.64 -15.40
CA HIS A 169 -4.35 4.61 -14.31
C HIS A 169 -3.85 4.04 -12.98
N ILE A 170 -4.20 2.80 -12.64
CA ILE A 170 -3.67 2.14 -11.43
C ILE A 170 -2.14 2.00 -11.52
N ARG A 171 -1.61 1.59 -12.67
CA ARG A 171 -0.16 1.42 -12.84
C ARG A 171 0.60 2.75 -12.77
N LEU A 172 0.10 3.79 -13.45
CA LEU A 172 0.79 5.09 -13.61
C LEU A 172 0.60 6.05 -12.44
N ASN A 173 -0.52 5.96 -11.73
CA ASN A 173 -0.83 6.91 -10.66
C ASN A 173 -0.72 6.30 -9.26
N LEU A 174 -0.88 4.98 -9.12
CA LEU A 174 -0.81 4.32 -7.83
C LEU A 174 0.47 3.49 -7.69
N MET A 175 0.65 2.45 -8.53
CA MET A 175 1.75 1.50 -8.37
C MET A 175 3.14 2.15 -8.56
N SER A 176 3.28 3.07 -9.52
CA SER A 176 4.53 3.79 -9.77
C SER A 176 4.87 4.86 -8.72
N ARG A 177 4.14 4.91 -7.60
CA ARG A 177 4.54 5.68 -6.41
C ARG A 177 5.37 4.84 -5.44
N CYS A 178 5.45 3.53 -5.66
CA CYS A 178 6.17 2.60 -4.80
C CYS A 178 7.64 2.51 -5.19
N THR A 179 8.55 2.63 -4.21
CA THR A 179 9.99 2.46 -4.43
C THR A 179 10.58 1.18 -3.81
N SER A 180 9.87 0.51 -2.88
CA SER A 180 10.39 -0.70 -2.22
C SER A 180 9.37 -1.84 -2.11
N GLN A 181 8.21 -1.64 -1.48
CA GLN A 181 7.25 -2.72 -1.23
C GLN A 181 5.84 -2.33 -1.66
N LEU A 182 5.34 -3.00 -2.69
CA LEU A 182 3.98 -2.80 -3.22
C LEU A 182 3.01 -3.83 -2.62
N VAL A 183 1.84 -3.36 -2.19
CA VAL A 183 0.71 -4.18 -1.75
C VAL A 183 -0.50 -3.86 -2.63
N LEU A 184 -1.16 -4.89 -3.15
CA LEU A 184 -2.39 -4.73 -3.93
C LEU A 184 -3.55 -5.40 -3.21
N ILE A 185 -4.63 -4.67 -2.98
CA ILE A 185 -5.87 -5.19 -2.39
C ILE A 185 -6.91 -5.27 -3.48
N TYR A 186 -7.36 -6.47 -3.80
CA TYR A 186 -8.42 -6.69 -4.78
C TYR A 186 -9.77 -6.78 -4.08
N PRO A 187 -10.87 -6.36 -4.73
CA PRO A 187 -12.21 -6.60 -4.23
C PRO A 187 -12.51 -8.10 -4.30
N ASP A 188 -13.67 -8.54 -3.83
CA ASP A 188 -14.04 -9.95 -3.97
C ASP A 188 -14.20 -10.32 -5.44
N ARG A 189 -13.80 -11.53 -5.82
CA ARG A 189 -14.20 -12.03 -7.12
C ARG A 189 -15.66 -12.34 -6.94
N LEU A 190 -16.54 -11.66 -7.66
CA LEU A 190 -17.86 -12.21 -7.90
C LEU A 190 -17.61 -13.64 -8.40
N THR A 191 -17.83 -14.63 -7.53
CA THR A 191 -18.14 -15.96 -8.00
C THR A 191 -19.40 -15.74 -8.84
N PRO A 192 -19.40 -16.04 -10.15
CA PRO A 192 -20.68 -16.15 -10.83
C PRO A 192 -21.50 -17.13 -10.00
N GLU A 193 -22.62 -16.66 -9.46
CA GLU A 193 -23.59 -17.54 -8.84
C GLU A 193 -23.86 -18.68 -9.83
N GLY A 194 -23.85 -19.90 -9.29
CA GLY A 194 -23.89 -21.13 -10.07
C GLY A 194 -25.07 -21.22 -11.02
N ASP A 195 -24.88 -22.09 -12.02
CA ASP A 195 -25.88 -22.59 -12.96
C ASP A 195 -27.26 -22.88 -12.34
#